data_AF-A0A1Y1MQV3-F1
#
_entry.id   AF-A0A1Y1MQV3-F1
#
_cell.length_a   1.000
_cell.length_b   1.000
_cell.length_c   1.000
_cell.angle_alpha   90.00
_cell.angle_beta   90.00
_cell.angle_gamma   90.00
#
_symmetry.space_group_name_H-M   'P 1'
#
loop_
_entity.id
_entity.type
_entity.pdbx_description
1 polymer ?
#
loop_
_entity_poly.entity_id
_entity_poly.type
_entity_poly.pdbx_seq_one_letter_code
_entity_poly.pdbx_strand_id
1 'polypeptide(L)'
;HHQLDPMHPPQVSAVLLPLLLAPLSSVAMLHCENILIHGYKFNLEKLKGPHSVVTSKYDSVTHTHHNTTYTLDVCQPLKKSGTSKSTEECPNGTRVCAISRFIQGDVDKVETVTAIAGSLENVGGSQFEYEATRLNGSDSNSDSKKQGLRL
;
A
#
# COMPACT_ATOMS: atom_id res chain seq x y z
N HIS A 1 -32.22 70.25 30.84
CA HIS A 1 -32.89 69.04 30.33
C HIS A 1 -31.93 68.29 29.42
N HIS A 2 -31.57 67.07 29.83
CA HIS A 2 -30.71 66.15 29.10
C HIS A 2 -31.41 65.61 27.84
N GLN A 3 -30.67 65.47 26.74
CA GLN A 3 -30.96 64.52 25.65
C GLN A 3 -29.60 64.00 25.14
N LEU A 4 -29.46 62.67 25.10
CA LEU A 4 -28.27 61.91 24.71
C LEU A 4 -28.12 61.83 23.19
N ASP A 5 -26.87 61.70 22.72
CA ASP A 5 -26.56 60.88 21.55
C ASP A 5 -25.31 60.01 21.83
N PRO A 6 -25.35 58.70 21.52
CA PRO A 6 -24.23 57.79 21.75
C PRO A 6 -23.30 57.76 20.53
N MET A 7 -22.02 58.08 20.73
CA MET A 7 -21.00 57.90 19.70
C MET A 7 -20.55 56.44 19.68
N HIS A 8 -20.83 55.75 18.58
CA HIS A 8 -20.43 54.36 18.30
C HIS A 8 -18.90 54.19 18.37
N PRO A 9 -18.37 53.17 19.05
CA PRO A 9 -16.97 52.78 18.86
C PRO A 9 -16.82 52.05 17.51
N PRO A 10 -15.70 52.21 16.79
CA PRO A 10 -15.43 51.40 15.62
C PRO A 10 -15.24 49.95 16.06
N GLN A 11 -16.16 49.09 15.63
CA GLN A 11 -15.99 47.65 15.75
C GLN A 11 -14.87 47.25 14.79
N VAL A 12 -13.66 47.13 15.33
CA VAL A 12 -12.54 46.51 14.61
C VAL A 12 -12.86 45.02 14.58
N SER A 13 -13.54 44.59 13.52
CA SER A 13 -13.77 43.18 13.22
C SER A 13 -12.43 42.46 13.12
N ALA A 14 -12.05 41.77 14.19
CA ALA A 14 -10.96 40.81 14.17
C ALA A 14 -11.40 39.64 13.28
N VAL A 15 -11.03 39.70 12.00
CA VAL A 15 -11.19 38.59 11.07
C VAL A 15 -10.20 37.51 11.50
N LEU A 16 -10.66 36.62 12.38
CA LEU A 16 -10.00 35.36 12.68
C LEU A 16 -10.03 34.51 11.40
N LEU A 17 -8.91 34.52 10.66
CA LEU A 17 -8.69 33.62 9.53
C LEU A 17 -8.31 32.25 10.12
N PRO A 18 -9.19 31.23 10.07
CA PRO A 18 -8.77 29.89 10.46
C PRO A 18 -7.91 29.38 9.31
N LEU A 19 -6.58 29.31 9.52
CA LEU A 19 -5.71 28.55 8.64
C LEU A 19 -6.20 27.10 8.63
N LEU A 20 -6.75 26.67 7.49
CA LEU A 20 -7.00 25.26 7.23
C LEU A 20 -5.65 24.54 7.24
N LEU A 21 -5.30 23.93 8.37
CA LEU A 21 -4.38 22.80 8.39
C LEU A 21 -5.10 21.61 7.75
N ALA A 22 -5.24 21.62 6.43
CA ALA A 22 -5.52 20.39 5.72
C ALA A 22 -4.30 19.47 5.90
N PRO A 23 -4.47 18.22 6.34
CA PRO A 23 -3.35 17.31 6.41
C PRO A 23 -2.86 17.11 4.97
N LEU A 24 -1.59 17.42 4.71
CA LEU A 24 -0.97 17.00 3.45
C LEU A 24 -0.97 15.47 3.47
N SER A 25 -1.88 14.85 2.72
CA SER A 25 -1.82 13.43 2.41
C SER A 25 -0.55 13.20 1.58
N SER A 26 0.59 13.01 2.24
CA SER A 26 1.78 12.52 1.57
C SER A 26 1.48 11.09 1.14
N VAL A 27 1.18 10.90 -0.14
CA VAL A 27 1.19 9.56 -0.73
C VAL A 27 2.60 9.02 -0.48
N ALA A 28 2.76 8.07 0.43
CA ALA A 28 4.07 7.54 0.76
C ALA A 28 4.63 6.89 -0.51
N MET A 29 5.63 7.52 -1.13
CA MET A 29 6.33 6.93 -2.25
C MET A 29 7.58 6.24 -1.71
N LEU A 30 7.62 4.92 -1.80
CA LEU A 30 8.84 4.18 -1.50
C LEU A 30 9.86 4.46 -2.62
N HIS A 31 10.82 5.33 -2.33
CA HIS A 31 11.96 5.62 -3.20
C HIS A 31 12.98 4.48 -3.15
N CYS A 32 12.73 3.41 -3.92
CA CYS A 32 13.57 2.21 -3.92
C CYS A 32 15.06 2.48 -4.20
N GLU A 33 15.40 3.50 -4.96
CA GLU A 33 16.77 3.91 -5.28
C GLU A 33 17.53 4.52 -4.09
N ASN A 34 16.81 4.97 -3.06
CA ASN A 34 17.37 5.75 -1.96
C ASN A 34 16.58 5.64 -0.66
N ILE A 35 16.50 4.44 -0.10
CA ILE A 35 15.93 4.25 1.24
C ILE A 35 17.03 4.52 2.28
N LEU A 36 16.86 5.58 3.07
CA LEU A 36 17.82 6.04 4.08
C LEU A 36 17.35 5.70 5.48
N ILE A 37 18.11 4.89 6.22
CA ILE A 37 17.78 4.50 7.60
C ILE A 37 19.06 4.47 8.42
N HIS A 38 19.08 5.23 9.52
CA HIS A 38 20.20 5.29 10.46
C HIS A 38 21.56 5.53 9.75
N GLY A 39 21.57 6.37 8.71
CA GLY A 39 22.77 6.68 7.92
C GLY A 39 23.16 5.66 6.85
N TYR A 40 22.40 4.57 6.69
CA TYR A 40 22.63 3.58 5.63
C TYR A 40 21.68 3.81 4.46
N LYS A 41 22.23 3.71 3.25
CA LYS A 41 21.47 3.75 2.01
C LYS A 41 21.24 2.34 1.48
N PHE A 42 19.97 2.00 1.24
CA PHE A 42 19.57 0.80 0.52
C PHE A 42 19.05 1.18 -0.87
N ASN A 43 19.49 0.44 -1.88
CA ASN A 43 18.96 0.52 -3.24
C ASN A 43 18.29 -0.82 -3.59
N LEU A 44 16.97 -0.79 -3.75
CA LEU A 44 16.10 -1.89 -4.13
C LEU A 44 15.65 -1.83 -5.61
N GLU A 45 16.19 -0.93 -6.44
CA GLU A 45 15.80 -0.82 -7.85
C GLU A 45 15.93 -2.13 -8.63
N LYS A 46 16.89 -2.98 -8.25
CA LYS A 46 17.04 -4.31 -8.86
C LYS A 46 15.85 -5.25 -8.60
N LEU A 47 15.01 -4.92 -7.61
CA LEU A 47 13.77 -5.63 -7.31
C LEU A 47 12.55 -4.98 -7.98
N LYS A 48 12.71 -3.90 -8.75
CA LYS A 48 11.62 -3.29 -9.50
C LYS A 48 11.01 -4.28 -10.49
N GLY A 49 9.69 -4.28 -10.58
CA GLY A 49 8.91 -5.18 -11.42
C GLY A 49 8.23 -6.28 -10.61
N PRO A 50 7.27 -6.98 -11.23
CA PRO A 50 6.50 -8.02 -10.56
C PRO A 50 7.37 -9.27 -10.31
N HIS A 51 7.37 -9.74 -9.06
CA HIS A 51 7.93 -11.03 -8.65
C HIS A 51 6.78 -11.91 -8.19
N SER A 52 6.73 -13.14 -8.71
CA SER A 52 5.63 -14.06 -8.44
C SER A 52 6.12 -15.37 -7.84
N VAL A 53 5.35 -15.90 -6.90
CA VAL A 53 5.49 -17.27 -6.39
C VAL A 53 4.14 -17.96 -6.42
N VAL A 54 4.13 -19.27 -6.64
CA VAL A 54 2.91 -20.07 -6.65
C VAL A 54 2.97 -21.07 -5.52
N THR A 55 1.88 -21.15 -4.75
CA THR A 55 1.67 -22.23 -3.77
C THR A 55 0.51 -23.10 -4.24
N SER A 56 0.69 -24.41 -4.20
CA SER A 56 -0.32 -25.38 -4.61
C SER A 56 -0.81 -26.19 -3.43
N LYS A 57 -2.13 -26.26 -3.25
CA LYS A 57 -2.78 -27.18 -2.32
C LYS A 57 -3.54 -28.23 -3.12
N TYR A 58 -3.23 -29.50 -2.92
CA TYR A 58 -3.93 -30.62 -3.55
C TYR A 58 -4.97 -31.21 -2.61
N ASP A 59 -6.18 -31.43 -3.10
CA ASP A 59 -7.25 -32.17 -2.44
C ASP A 59 -7.36 -33.56 -3.09
N SER A 60 -7.01 -34.60 -2.33
CA SER A 60 -6.97 -35.97 -2.84
C SER A 60 -8.34 -36.62 -2.98
N VAL A 61 -9.37 -36.11 -2.31
CA VAL A 61 -10.73 -36.68 -2.38
C VAL A 61 -11.37 -36.29 -3.71
N THR A 62 -11.25 -35.00 -4.05
CA THR A 62 -11.84 -34.42 -5.26
C THR A 62 -10.89 -34.46 -6.46
N HIS A 63 -9.61 -34.79 -6.23
CA HIS A 63 -8.52 -34.71 -7.20
C HIS A 63 -8.40 -33.31 -7.82
N THR A 64 -8.44 -32.29 -6.96
CA THR A 64 -8.40 -30.87 -7.36
C THR A 64 -7.18 -30.16 -6.80
N HIS A 65 -6.74 -29.11 -7.49
CA HIS A 65 -5.69 -28.22 -7.01
C HIS A 65 -6.24 -26.82 -6.78
N HIS A 66 -5.82 -26.21 -5.68
CA HIS A 66 -5.99 -24.79 -5.41
C HIS A 66 -4.62 -24.13 -5.48
N ASN A 67 -4.35 -23.45 -6.60
CA ASN A 67 -3.11 -22.73 -6.82
C ASN A 67 -3.31 -21.27 -6.48
N THR A 68 -2.52 -20.76 -5.54
CA THR A 68 -2.50 -19.33 -5.24
C THR A 68 -1.20 -18.74 -5.73
N THR A 69 -1.30 -17.80 -6.68
CA THR A 69 -0.18 -17.01 -7.16
C THR A 69 -0.13 -15.72 -6.36
N TYR A 70 0.98 -15.50 -5.65
CA TYR A 70 1.29 -14.25 -4.99
C TYR A 70 2.23 -13.46 -5.89
N THR A 71 1.84 -12.25 -6.26
CA THR A 71 2.66 -11.34 -7.06
C THR A 71 2.87 -10.05 -6.28
N LEU A 72 4.11 -9.57 -6.24
CA LEU A 72 4.43 -8.28 -5.64
C LEU A 72 5.44 -7.49 -6.46
N ASP A 73 5.29 -6.17 -6.43
CA ASP A 73 6.34 -5.23 -6.84
C ASP A 73 6.58 -4.29 -5.66
N VAL A 74 7.78 -4.39 -5.08
CA VAL A 74 8.16 -3.61 -3.90
C VAL A 74 8.13 -2.12 -4.23
N CYS A 75 8.58 -1.76 -5.43
CA CYS A 75 8.87 -0.37 -5.80
C CYS A 75 7.65 0.34 -6.39
N GLN A 76 6.79 -0.37 -7.12
CA GLN A 76 5.67 0.25 -7.84
C GLN A 76 4.37 -0.56 -7.73
N PRO A 77 3.20 0.06 -7.95
CA PRO A 77 1.97 -0.71 -8.15
C PRO A 77 2.09 -1.67 -9.33
N LEU A 78 1.50 -2.85 -9.18
CA LEU A 78 1.40 -3.87 -10.21
C LEU A 78 0.64 -3.33 -11.42
N LYS A 79 1.20 -3.55 -12.60
CA LYS A 79 0.55 -3.19 -13.86
C LYS A 79 -0.51 -4.23 -14.20
N LYS A 80 -1.67 -3.76 -14.66
CA LYS A 80 -2.68 -4.63 -15.27
C LYS A 80 -2.16 -5.20 -16.59
N SER A 81 -2.55 -6.43 -16.91
CA SER A 81 -2.13 -7.08 -18.17
C SER A 81 -2.77 -6.43 -19.40
N GLY A 82 -3.92 -5.77 -19.22
CA GLY A 82 -4.72 -5.18 -20.29
C GLY A 82 -5.48 -6.20 -21.15
N THR A 83 -5.25 -7.51 -20.95
CA THR A 83 -5.85 -8.60 -21.72
C THR A 83 -6.75 -9.50 -20.88
N SER A 84 -6.58 -9.52 -19.55
CA SER A 84 -7.45 -10.24 -18.63
C SER A 84 -8.73 -9.46 -18.29
N LYS A 85 -9.79 -10.18 -17.91
CA LYS A 85 -11.01 -9.56 -17.37
C LYS A 85 -10.68 -8.82 -16.09
N SER A 86 -11.31 -7.66 -15.88
CA SER A 86 -11.07 -6.81 -14.70
C SER A 86 -11.33 -7.51 -13.37
N THR A 87 -12.17 -8.55 -13.34
CA THR A 87 -12.50 -9.36 -12.17
C THR A 87 -11.48 -10.45 -11.86
N GLU A 88 -10.52 -10.71 -12.75
CA GLU A 88 -9.47 -11.73 -12.59
C GLU A 88 -8.12 -11.12 -12.18
N GLU A 89 -8.07 -9.81 -11.98
CA GLU A 89 -6.89 -9.06 -11.59
C GLU A 89 -7.17 -8.22 -10.35
N CYS A 90 -6.12 -7.94 -9.56
CA CYS A 90 -6.25 -6.99 -8.48
C CYS A 90 -6.55 -5.57 -8.99
N PRO A 91 -7.26 -4.75 -8.19
CA PRO A 91 -7.55 -3.36 -8.53
C PRO A 91 -6.29 -2.51 -8.74
N ASN A 92 -6.46 -1.36 -9.40
CA ASN A 92 -5.39 -0.40 -9.60
C ASN A 92 -4.81 0.07 -8.25
N GLY A 93 -3.51 0.32 -8.20
CA GLY A 93 -2.82 0.74 -6.97
C GLY A 93 -2.30 -0.43 -6.11
N THR A 94 -2.70 -1.67 -6.40
CA THR A 94 -2.21 -2.87 -5.70
C THR A 94 -0.71 -3.05 -5.93
N ARG A 95 0.07 -3.26 -4.85
CA ARG A 95 1.48 -3.63 -4.87
C ARG A 95 1.71 -5.10 -4.58
N VAL A 96 0.84 -5.72 -3.77
CA VAL A 96 0.86 -7.16 -3.42
C VAL A 96 -0.51 -7.74 -3.72
N CYS A 97 -0.56 -8.73 -4.61
CA CYS A 97 -1.78 -9.37 -5.09
C CYS A 97 -1.69 -10.89 -4.89
N ALA A 98 -2.78 -11.50 -4.45
CA ALA A 98 -2.94 -12.95 -4.46
C ALA A 98 -4.13 -13.33 -5.34
N ILE A 99 -3.91 -14.26 -6.28
CA ILE A 99 -4.97 -14.81 -7.13
C ILE A 99 -5.00 -16.32 -6.91
N SER A 100 -6.13 -16.82 -6.39
CA SER A 100 -6.35 -18.25 -6.22
C SER A 100 -7.13 -18.81 -7.38
N ARG A 101 -6.69 -19.96 -7.89
CA ARG A 101 -7.28 -20.68 -9.01
C ARG A 101 -7.60 -22.11 -8.59
N PHE A 102 -8.82 -22.52 -8.89
CA PHE A 102 -9.27 -23.91 -8.86
C PHE A 102 -8.87 -24.58 -10.16
N ILE A 103 -8.26 -25.75 -10.05
CA ILE A 103 -7.83 -26.56 -11.19
C ILE A 103 -8.34 -28.00 -11.03
N GLN A 104 -9.05 -28.50 -12.03
CA GLN A 104 -9.52 -29.88 -12.12
C GLN A 104 -9.59 -30.35 -13.57
N GLY A 105 -8.67 -31.22 -13.99
CA GLY A 105 -8.55 -31.60 -15.40
C GLY A 105 -8.29 -30.37 -16.27
N ASP A 106 -9.17 -30.12 -17.25
CA ASP A 106 -9.09 -28.95 -18.14
C ASP A 106 -9.76 -27.69 -17.57
N VAL A 107 -10.38 -27.78 -16.38
CA VAL A 107 -10.97 -26.61 -15.71
C VAL A 107 -9.89 -25.82 -15.00
N ASP A 108 -9.72 -24.55 -15.37
CA ASP A 108 -8.94 -23.53 -14.65
C ASP A 108 -9.84 -22.32 -14.42
N LYS A 109 -10.13 -22.01 -13.16
CA LYS A 109 -11.02 -20.92 -12.79
C LYS A 109 -10.44 -20.11 -11.64
N VAL A 110 -10.44 -18.79 -11.79
CA VAL A 110 -10.17 -17.86 -10.68
C VAL A 110 -11.28 -18.01 -9.63
N GLU A 111 -10.88 -18.38 -8.41
CA GLU A 111 -11.77 -18.46 -7.25
C GLU A 111 -11.79 -17.15 -6.49
N THR A 112 -10.62 -16.59 -6.20
CA THR A 112 -10.47 -15.39 -5.38
C THR A 112 -9.36 -14.50 -5.92
N VAL A 113 -9.58 -13.19 -5.78
CA VAL A 113 -8.61 -12.14 -6.05
C VAL A 113 -8.53 -11.28 -4.80
N THR A 114 -7.35 -11.20 -4.21
CA THR A 114 -7.12 -10.49 -2.95
C THR A 114 -6.00 -9.48 -3.14
N ALA A 115 -6.34 -8.19 -3.07
CA ALA A 115 -5.36 -7.12 -2.94
C ALA A 115 -4.87 -7.06 -1.48
N ILE A 116 -3.62 -7.45 -1.25
CA ILE A 116 -3.06 -7.56 0.10
C ILE A 116 -2.52 -6.21 0.57
N ALA A 117 -1.83 -5.47 -0.31
CA ALA A 117 -1.25 -4.17 0.01
C ALA A 117 -1.13 -3.29 -1.24
N GLY A 118 -1.16 -1.98 -1.05
CA GLY A 118 -1.10 -0.97 -2.10
C GLY A 118 -1.89 0.28 -1.74
N SER A 119 -2.08 1.18 -2.69
CA SER A 119 -2.99 2.32 -2.56
C SER A 119 -4.40 1.84 -2.89
N LEU A 120 -5.15 1.44 -1.86
CA LEU A 120 -6.42 0.72 -1.99
C LEU A 120 -7.63 1.55 -1.51
N GLU A 121 -7.45 2.85 -1.26
CA GLU A 121 -8.50 3.76 -0.78
C GLU A 121 -9.76 3.75 -1.68
N ASN A 122 -9.56 3.60 -2.99
CA ASN A 122 -10.65 3.61 -3.98
C ASN A 122 -11.47 2.30 -4.02
N VAL A 123 -11.05 1.28 -3.27
CA VAL A 123 -11.70 -0.03 -3.19
C VAL A 123 -12.01 -0.43 -1.74
N GLY A 124 -12.06 0.54 -0.82
CA GLY A 124 -12.39 0.33 0.59
C GLY A 124 -11.22 -0.06 1.50
N GLY A 125 -9.98 0.01 1.00
CA GLY A 125 -8.76 -0.17 1.79
C GLY A 125 -8.18 1.16 2.30
N SER A 126 -6.95 1.11 2.82
CA SER A 126 -6.19 2.28 3.22
C SER A 126 -5.30 2.82 2.09
N GLN A 127 -4.74 4.01 2.32
CA GLN A 127 -3.61 4.48 1.53
C GLN A 127 -2.39 3.57 1.74
N PHE A 128 -1.46 3.60 0.79
CA PHE A 128 -0.18 2.92 0.93
C PHE A 128 0.70 3.67 1.94
N GLU A 129 1.12 2.95 2.97
CA GLU A 129 2.08 3.38 3.96
C GLU A 129 3.15 2.29 4.10
N TYR A 130 4.38 2.67 4.42
CA TYR A 130 5.47 1.73 4.68
C TYR A 130 6.30 2.19 5.87
N GLU A 131 6.85 1.24 6.61
CA GLU A 131 7.83 1.49 7.65
C GLU A 131 9.11 0.75 7.31
N ALA A 132 10.22 1.47 7.33
CA ALA A 132 11.51 0.90 6.95
C ALA A 132 12.36 0.71 8.22
N THR A 133 12.76 -0.53 8.52
CA THR A 133 13.62 -0.85 9.67
C THR A 133 14.88 -1.58 9.22
N ARG A 134 16.06 -1.11 9.65
CA ARG A 134 17.31 -1.86 9.44
C ARG A 134 17.28 -3.15 10.27
N LEU A 135 17.63 -4.27 9.63
CA LEU A 135 17.65 -5.58 10.33
C LEU A 135 18.76 -5.65 11.39
N ASN A 136 19.96 -5.15 11.06
CA ASN A 136 21.08 -5.10 11.99
C ASN A 136 20.76 -4.16 13.16
N GLY A 137 20.85 -4.68 14.39
CA GLY A 137 20.49 -3.96 15.60
C GLY A 137 18.98 -3.79 15.82
N SER A 138 18.13 -4.50 15.07
CA SER A 138 16.70 -4.58 15.37
C SER A 138 16.43 -5.39 16.64
N ASP A 139 15.28 -5.16 17.26
CA ASP A 139 14.82 -5.88 18.47
C ASP A 139 14.55 -7.38 18.21
N SER A 140 14.51 -7.80 16.95
CA SER A 140 14.30 -9.19 16.54
C SER A 140 15.59 -10.01 16.66
N ASN A 141 15.62 -11.00 17.54
CA ASN A 141 16.77 -11.90 17.72
C ASN A 141 17.17 -12.65 16.43
N SER A 142 16.22 -12.93 15.53
CA SER A 142 16.51 -13.59 14.25
C SER A 142 17.11 -12.68 13.20
N ASP A 143 16.97 -11.36 13.35
CA ASP A 143 17.35 -10.38 12.33
C ASP A 143 18.46 -9.44 12.77
N SER A 144 18.67 -9.27 14.08
CA SER A 144 19.66 -8.36 14.67
C SER A 144 21.09 -8.59 14.17
N LYS A 145 21.41 -9.80 13.70
CA LYS A 145 22.71 -10.18 13.11
C LYS A 145 22.74 -10.16 11.58
N LYS A 146 21.62 -9.91 10.91
CA LYS A 146 21.51 -9.89 9.45
C LYS A 146 21.75 -8.49 8.90
N GLN A 147 22.32 -8.42 7.72
CA GLN A 147 22.29 -7.20 6.91
C GLN A 147 20.99 -7.17 6.11
N GLY A 148 20.48 -5.96 5.89
CA GLY A 148 19.29 -5.75 5.07
C GLY A 148 18.29 -4.81 5.72
N LEU A 149 17.11 -4.84 5.12
CA LEU A 149 16.01 -3.95 5.39
C LEU A 149 14.72 -4.76 5.54
N ARG A 150 13.88 -4.39 6.51
CA ARG A 150 12.46 -4.75 6.55
C ARG A 150 11.63 -3.56 6.09
N LEU A 151 10.63 -3.84 5.28
CA LEU A 151 9.61 -2.91 4.79
C LEU A 151 8.22 -3.39 5.26
#